data_AF-A0A822CLD2-F1
#
_entry.id   AF-A0A822CLD2-F1
#
_cell.length_a   1.000
_cell.length_b   1.000
_cell.length_c   1.000
_cell.angle_alpha   90.00
_cell.angle_beta   90.00
_cell.angle_gamma   90.00
#
_symmetry.space_group_name_H-M   'P 1'
#
loop_
_entity.id
_entity.type
_entity.pdbx_description
1 polymer ?
#
loop_
_entity_poly.entity_id
_entity_poly.type
_entity_poly.pdbx_seq_one_letter_code
_entity_poly.pdbx_strand_id
1 'polypeptide(L)'
;GLKETFNISIPQSDGRVLVGVVDETNSLQYGQVFIQLRGPNGENQIVHSCKVLITKNPAHFPGDILKLDAVDCPALHHLDECIVFPTQGPRPHPNETSGSDTDGDEFWVCWNKDLVGNATQLHSPALFNAPEKDKHDGPITMNEIADFIFKYLSSDSLGLLSRRHIACCAIYGPSDAKSCQLAQTISDAVDFPKTGVAPKVPTDIKIDKYPDFMEVKNKPSFESPSSLGVMYRQIKEVWQIHSSWIKKMETEQIHVDPRFLIPGYQQYVDQADQDYQYYSSKINTIILIYNLADEYELITAYHSCTEVELKNNDSAETSFLEFRCLLREMRQRFAADQL
;
A
#
# COMPACT_ATOMS: atom_id res chain seq x y z
N GLY A 1 0.66 7.31 -7.45
CA GLY A 1 1.19 5.93 -7.31
C GLY A 1 2.68 5.82 -7.59
N LEU A 2 3.41 4.82 -7.08
CA LEU A 2 4.88 4.56 -7.20
C LEU A 2 5.85 5.72 -6.88
N LYS A 3 5.78 6.85 -7.58
CA LYS A 3 6.57 8.06 -7.31
C LYS A 3 6.31 8.62 -5.90
N GLU A 4 5.06 8.55 -5.47
CA GLU A 4 4.62 9.19 -4.22
C GLU A 4 4.47 8.18 -3.07
N THR A 5 3.94 6.99 -3.37
CA THR A 5 3.60 5.98 -2.34
C THR A 5 4.52 4.76 -2.35
N PHE A 6 5.35 4.57 -3.39
CA PHE A 6 6.16 3.35 -3.56
C PHE A 6 5.38 2.03 -3.52
N ASN A 7 4.08 2.06 -3.78
CA ASN A 7 3.24 0.86 -3.80
C ASN A 7 3.60 0.00 -5.02
N ILE A 8 4.29 -1.12 -4.77
CA ILE A 8 4.61 -2.12 -5.79
C ILE A 8 3.49 -3.16 -5.79
N SER A 9 2.79 -3.28 -6.92
CA SER A 9 1.71 -4.26 -7.05
C SER A 9 2.27 -5.68 -7.07
N ILE A 10 1.69 -6.54 -6.24
CA ILE A 10 1.96 -7.97 -6.26
C ILE A 10 0.74 -8.66 -6.85
N PRO A 11 0.93 -9.55 -7.85
CA PRO A 11 -0.17 -10.23 -8.49
C PRO A 11 -1.06 -10.94 -7.49
N GLN A 12 -2.34 -10.96 -7.83
CA GLN A 12 -3.31 -11.63 -7.01
C GLN A 12 -3.10 -13.16 -6.92
N SER A 13 -2.29 -13.76 -7.77
CA SER A 13 -1.90 -15.16 -7.64
C SER A 13 -0.85 -15.42 -6.57
N ASP A 14 -0.22 -14.36 -6.02
CA ASP A 14 1.08 -14.43 -5.33
C ASP A 14 1.08 -13.77 -3.94
N GLY A 15 0.05 -12.99 -3.60
CA GLY A 15 -0.13 -12.42 -2.28
C GLY A 15 -1.48 -11.72 -2.08
N ARG A 16 -1.90 -11.60 -0.82
CA ARG A 16 -3.16 -10.97 -0.38
C ARG A 16 -2.98 -10.23 0.93
N VAL A 17 -3.91 -9.33 1.21
CA VAL A 17 -4.20 -8.89 2.58
C VAL A 17 -5.39 -9.73 3.06
N LEU A 18 -5.23 -10.43 4.18
CA LEU A 18 -6.23 -11.37 4.71
C LEU A 18 -6.49 -11.07 6.18
N VAL A 19 -7.75 -11.19 6.61
CA VAL A 19 -8.11 -11.12 8.03
C VAL A 19 -7.53 -12.32 8.77
N GLY A 20 -6.95 -12.08 9.94
CA GLY A 20 -6.43 -13.12 10.81
C GLY A 20 -7.50 -13.77 11.67
N VAL A 21 -7.52 -15.10 11.70
CA VAL A 21 -8.37 -15.90 12.59
C VAL A 21 -7.55 -17.00 13.27
N VAL A 22 -8.14 -17.66 14.26
CA VAL A 22 -7.46 -18.71 15.04
C VAL A 22 -8.01 -20.09 14.73
N ASP A 23 -7.15 -21.10 14.81
CA ASP A 23 -7.53 -22.50 14.68
C ASP A 23 -8.17 -23.02 15.99
N GLU A 24 -9.51 -23.02 16.02
CA GLU A 24 -10.30 -23.56 17.13
C GLU A 24 -10.26 -25.10 17.21
N THR A 25 -9.79 -25.78 16.17
CA THR A 25 -9.69 -27.25 16.11
C THR A 25 -8.40 -27.79 16.72
N ASN A 26 -7.41 -26.92 16.95
CA ASN A 26 -6.04 -27.28 17.39
C ASN A 26 -5.32 -28.26 16.45
N SER A 27 -5.58 -28.15 15.15
CA SER A 27 -4.98 -28.99 14.10
C SER A 27 -3.64 -28.47 13.58
N LEU A 28 -3.43 -27.15 13.61
CA LEU A 28 -2.20 -26.48 13.16
C LEU A 28 -1.12 -26.51 14.24
N GLN A 29 0.12 -26.78 13.83
CA GLN A 29 1.29 -26.68 14.69
C GLN A 29 1.87 -25.27 14.66
N TYR A 30 2.61 -24.91 15.71
CA TYR A 30 3.39 -23.67 15.70
C TYR A 30 4.36 -23.64 14.51
N GLY A 31 4.41 -22.52 13.81
CA GLY A 31 5.12 -22.33 12.55
C GLY A 31 4.28 -22.60 11.30
N GLN A 32 3.06 -23.12 11.44
CA GLN A 32 2.14 -23.41 10.34
C GLN A 32 1.00 -22.40 10.26
N VAL A 33 0.46 -22.21 9.07
CA VAL A 33 -0.78 -21.47 8.81
C VAL A 33 -1.63 -22.21 7.77
N PHE A 34 -2.94 -22.02 7.84
CA PHE A 34 -3.86 -22.46 6.77
C PHE A 34 -4.42 -21.24 6.05
N ILE A 35 -4.41 -21.29 4.72
CA ILE A 35 -4.89 -20.20 3.87
C ILE A 35 -5.70 -20.82 2.74
N GLN A 36 -6.95 -20.39 2.63
CA GLN A 36 -7.85 -20.78 1.56
C GLN A 36 -8.50 -19.52 0.96
N LEU A 37 -8.43 -19.40 -0.35
CA LEU A 37 -8.92 -18.26 -1.11
C LEU A 37 -10.03 -18.72 -2.06
N ARG A 38 -10.94 -17.84 -2.41
CA ARG A 38 -11.90 -18.04 -3.48
C ARG A 38 -11.27 -17.61 -4.80
N GLY A 39 -11.18 -18.56 -5.70
CA GLY A 39 -10.72 -18.33 -7.07
C GLY A 39 -11.75 -17.52 -7.87
N PRO A 40 -11.37 -16.99 -9.05
CA PRO A 40 -12.24 -16.17 -9.89
C PRO A 40 -13.55 -16.86 -10.31
N ASN A 41 -13.55 -18.19 -10.35
CA ASN A 41 -14.70 -19.01 -10.73
C ASN A 41 -15.55 -19.45 -9.52
N GLY A 42 -15.23 -18.97 -8.31
CA GLY A 42 -15.88 -19.37 -7.06
C GLY A 42 -15.37 -20.69 -6.47
N GLU A 43 -14.35 -21.31 -7.07
CA GLU A 43 -13.71 -22.52 -6.52
C GLU A 43 -12.69 -22.16 -5.45
N ASN A 44 -12.62 -22.93 -4.38
CA ASN A 44 -11.64 -22.71 -3.33
C ASN A 44 -10.24 -23.15 -3.78
N GLN A 45 -9.26 -22.27 -3.57
CA GLN A 45 -7.85 -22.49 -3.79
C GLN A 45 -7.12 -22.46 -2.46
N ILE A 46 -6.52 -23.58 -2.08
CA ILE A 46 -5.71 -23.69 -0.88
C ILE A 46 -4.26 -23.32 -1.22
N VAL A 47 -3.67 -22.42 -0.44
CA VAL A 47 -2.24 -22.16 -0.49
C VAL A 47 -1.57 -23.15 0.47
N HIS A 48 -0.79 -24.09 -0.05
CA HIS A 48 -0.17 -25.13 0.77
C HIS A 48 1.16 -25.62 0.21
N SER A 49 1.86 -26.44 1.02
CA SER A 49 3.14 -27.08 0.67
C SER A 49 4.22 -26.08 0.23
N CYS A 50 4.16 -24.88 0.79
CA CYS A 50 5.08 -23.79 0.50
C CYS A 50 5.33 -22.93 1.74
N LYS A 51 6.38 -22.10 1.67
CA LYS A 51 6.63 -21.05 2.65
C LYS A 51 5.89 -19.79 2.25
N VAL A 52 5.40 -19.06 3.24
CA VAL A 52 4.73 -17.77 3.06
C VAL A 52 5.39 -16.71 3.94
N LEU A 53 5.48 -15.49 3.42
CA LEU A 53 5.85 -14.31 4.19
C LEU A 53 4.58 -13.68 4.73
N ILE A 54 4.60 -13.31 6.02
CA ILE A 54 3.48 -12.68 6.71
C ILE A 54 3.98 -11.46 7.44
N THR A 55 3.25 -10.34 7.35
CA THR A 55 3.50 -9.17 8.19
C THR A 55 2.22 -8.39 8.44
N LYS A 56 2.12 -7.75 9.60
CA LYS A 56 1.19 -6.66 9.84
C LYS A 56 1.81 -5.35 9.33
N ASN A 57 0.99 -4.49 8.74
CA ASN A 57 1.39 -3.12 8.40
C ASN A 57 0.92 -2.18 9.53
N PRO A 58 1.78 -1.30 10.07
CA PRO A 58 3.20 -1.09 9.74
C PRO A 58 4.17 -2.07 10.41
N ALA A 59 5.16 -2.53 9.64
CA ALA A 59 6.29 -3.33 10.13
C ALA A 59 7.47 -2.42 10.49
N HIS A 60 7.77 -2.29 11.78
CA HIS A 60 8.84 -1.41 12.26
C HIS A 60 10.10 -2.19 12.62
N PHE A 61 9.94 -3.36 13.24
CA PHE A 61 11.07 -4.21 13.59
C PHE A 61 11.44 -5.14 12.44
N PRO A 62 12.73 -5.47 12.26
CA PRO A 62 13.15 -6.46 11.27
C PRO A 62 12.49 -7.84 11.46
N GLY A 63 12.13 -8.19 12.70
CA GLY A 63 11.47 -9.44 13.05
C GLY A 63 9.96 -9.44 12.85
N ASP A 64 9.35 -8.32 12.43
CA ASP A 64 7.90 -8.24 12.19
C ASP A 64 7.49 -9.03 10.94
N ILE A 65 8.44 -9.33 10.03
CA ILE A 65 8.20 -10.17 8.86
C ILE A 65 8.50 -11.64 9.21
N LEU A 66 7.45 -12.45 9.24
CA LEU A 66 7.53 -13.87 9.55
C LEU A 66 7.57 -14.70 8.28
N LYS A 67 8.23 -15.87 8.36
CA LYS A 67 8.22 -16.88 7.29
C LYS A 67 7.68 -18.19 7.85
N LEU A 68 6.43 -18.50 7.51
CA LEU A 68 5.68 -19.65 8.04
C LEU A 68 5.44 -20.71 6.96
N ASP A 69 5.04 -21.91 7.37
CA ASP A 69 4.62 -22.99 6.48
C ASP A 69 3.13 -22.91 6.20
N ALA A 70 2.74 -22.72 4.95
CA ALA A 70 1.36 -22.90 4.55
C ALA A 70 1.07 -24.40 4.33
N VAL A 71 0.10 -24.93 5.06
CA VAL A 71 -0.24 -26.35 5.06
C VAL A 71 -1.70 -26.56 4.72
N ASP A 72 -2.00 -27.68 4.06
CA ASP A 72 -3.39 -28.11 3.88
C ASP A 72 -3.88 -28.77 5.17
N CYS A 73 -5.05 -28.33 5.64
CA CYS A 73 -5.68 -28.82 6.86
C CYS A 73 -7.18 -29.07 6.61
N PRO A 74 -7.60 -30.32 6.37
CA PRO A 74 -9.00 -30.65 6.06
C PRO A 74 -10.02 -30.19 7.10
N ALA A 75 -9.63 -30.13 8.38
CA ALA A 75 -10.49 -29.64 9.45
C ALA A 75 -10.86 -28.15 9.28
N LEU A 76 -10.06 -27.39 8.54
CA LEU A 76 -10.18 -25.94 8.35
C LEU A 76 -10.75 -25.54 6.98
N HIS A 77 -11.11 -26.49 6.11
CA HIS A 77 -11.64 -26.21 4.76
C HIS A 77 -12.94 -25.40 4.74
N HIS A 78 -13.62 -25.27 5.88
CA HIS A 78 -14.80 -24.42 6.03
C HIS A 78 -14.46 -22.92 6.18
N LEU A 79 -13.19 -22.57 6.38
CA LEU A 79 -12.70 -21.20 6.47
C LEU A 79 -12.11 -20.79 5.12
N ASP A 80 -12.57 -19.66 4.57
CA ASP A 80 -12.05 -19.05 3.33
C ASP A 80 -11.86 -17.55 3.51
N GLU A 81 -11.08 -16.92 2.61
CA GLU A 81 -10.77 -15.48 2.62
C GLU A 81 -10.14 -14.97 3.92
N CYS A 82 -9.41 -15.85 4.61
CA CYS A 82 -8.70 -15.53 5.84
C CYS A 82 -7.39 -16.33 5.96
N ILE A 83 -6.53 -15.87 6.86
CA ILE A 83 -5.36 -16.62 7.32
C ILE A 83 -5.65 -17.19 8.71
N VAL A 84 -5.51 -18.50 8.86
CA VAL A 84 -5.75 -19.20 10.12
C VAL A 84 -4.43 -19.46 10.82
N PHE A 85 -4.30 -18.95 12.03
CA PHE A 85 -3.13 -19.10 12.89
C PHE A 85 -3.32 -20.24 13.91
N PRO A 86 -2.23 -20.92 14.31
CA PRO A 86 -2.27 -21.97 15.30
C PRO A 86 -2.54 -21.36 16.69
N THR A 87 -3.31 -22.07 17.49
CA THR A 87 -3.56 -21.77 18.91
C THR A 87 -2.51 -22.39 19.83
N GLN A 88 -1.66 -23.26 19.28
CA GLN A 88 -0.59 -23.96 19.98
C GLN A 88 0.77 -23.32 19.70
N GLY A 89 1.62 -23.26 20.72
CA GLY A 89 2.99 -22.78 20.60
C GLY A 89 3.44 -21.91 21.78
N PRO A 90 4.71 -21.47 21.76
CA PRO A 90 5.26 -20.62 22.83
C PRO A 90 4.72 -19.18 22.80
N ARG A 91 4.25 -18.70 21.64
CA ARG A 91 3.75 -17.34 21.44
C ARG A 91 2.79 -17.31 20.24
N PRO A 92 1.72 -16.51 20.23
CA PRO A 92 0.86 -16.37 19.06
C PRO A 92 1.59 -15.68 17.89
N HIS A 93 1.48 -16.21 16.67
CA HIS A 93 2.08 -15.59 15.47
C HIS A 93 1.57 -14.17 15.16
N PRO A 94 0.27 -13.83 15.35
CA PRO A 94 -0.18 -12.44 15.26
C PRO A 94 0.65 -11.51 16.14
N ASN A 95 0.90 -11.92 17.39
CA ASN A 95 1.68 -11.12 18.33
C ASN A 95 3.19 -11.03 17.96
N GLU A 96 3.70 -11.96 17.17
CA GLU A 96 5.08 -11.94 16.67
C GLU A 96 5.29 -10.93 15.55
N THR A 97 4.22 -10.48 14.88
CA THR A 97 4.28 -9.46 13.85
C THR A 97 3.67 -8.15 14.36
N SER A 98 4.53 -7.19 14.73
CA SER A 98 4.13 -5.85 15.19
C SER A 98 3.16 -5.83 16.39
N GLY A 99 3.13 -6.90 17.20
CA GLY A 99 2.28 -6.98 18.39
C GLY A 99 0.79 -7.13 18.09
N SER A 100 0.44 -7.54 16.88
CA SER A 100 -0.93 -7.69 16.36
C SER A 100 -1.72 -8.78 17.09
N ASP A 101 -3.03 -8.80 16.90
CA ASP A 101 -3.92 -9.85 17.41
C ASP A 101 -4.91 -10.34 16.32
N THR A 102 -6.05 -10.90 16.71
CA THR A 102 -7.07 -11.41 15.78
C THR A 102 -8.45 -10.83 16.09
N ASP A 103 -8.52 -9.58 16.52
CA ASP A 103 -9.78 -8.87 16.81
C ASP A 103 -10.41 -8.17 15.58
N GLY A 104 -9.80 -8.36 14.41
CA GLY A 104 -10.11 -7.67 13.16
C GLY A 104 -8.86 -7.31 12.34
N ASP A 105 -7.67 -7.58 12.88
CA ASP A 105 -6.40 -7.33 12.20
C ASP A 105 -6.25 -8.07 10.86
N GLU A 106 -5.75 -7.33 9.88
CA GLU A 106 -5.42 -7.82 8.55
C GLU A 106 -3.92 -7.97 8.37
N PHE A 107 -3.52 -9.08 7.75
CA PHE A 107 -2.13 -9.46 7.52
C PHE A 107 -1.84 -9.46 6.02
N TRP A 108 -0.71 -8.86 5.63
CA TRP A 108 -0.18 -9.08 4.30
C TRP A 108 0.50 -10.43 4.26
N VAL A 109 0.06 -11.28 3.34
CA VAL A 109 0.52 -12.65 3.15
C VAL A 109 1.01 -12.80 1.71
N CYS A 110 2.23 -13.31 1.53
CA CYS A 110 2.84 -13.47 0.21
C CYS A 110 3.53 -14.82 0.06
N TRP A 111 3.24 -15.50 -1.03
CA TRP A 111 3.84 -16.78 -1.41
C TRP A 111 4.54 -16.71 -2.78
N ASN A 112 4.85 -15.50 -3.26
CA ASN A 112 5.70 -15.29 -4.41
C ASN A 112 7.07 -15.95 -4.21
N LYS A 113 7.46 -16.84 -5.13
CA LYS A 113 8.67 -17.66 -4.98
C LYS A 113 9.96 -16.84 -4.89
N ASP A 114 10.04 -15.72 -5.61
CA ASP A 114 11.23 -14.88 -5.60
C ASP A 114 11.36 -14.11 -4.29
N LEU A 115 10.26 -13.51 -3.79
CA LEU A 115 10.27 -12.81 -2.50
C LEU A 115 10.52 -13.79 -1.34
N VAL A 116 9.80 -14.91 -1.30
CA VAL A 116 9.97 -15.95 -0.28
C VAL A 116 11.37 -16.55 -0.32
N GLY A 117 11.91 -16.81 -1.52
CA GLY A 117 13.24 -17.39 -1.72
C GLY A 117 14.37 -16.46 -1.28
N ASN A 118 14.25 -15.17 -1.55
CA ASN A 118 15.26 -14.17 -1.19
C ASN A 118 15.17 -13.69 0.27
N ALA A 119 14.07 -13.96 0.97
CA ALA A 119 13.95 -13.74 2.41
C ALA A 119 14.82 -14.75 3.20
N THR A 120 16.11 -14.46 3.26
CA THR A 120 17.17 -15.29 3.84
C THR A 120 17.61 -14.83 5.24
N GLN A 121 17.44 -13.55 5.55
CA GLN A 121 17.76 -12.95 6.85
C GLN A 121 16.48 -12.70 7.63
N LEU A 122 16.01 -13.72 8.34
CA LEU A 122 14.89 -13.56 9.27
C LEU A 122 15.43 -13.19 10.64
N HIS A 123 14.86 -12.15 11.22
CA HIS A 123 15.16 -11.74 12.59
C HIS A 123 14.13 -12.33 13.54
N SER A 124 14.55 -12.57 14.78
CA SER A 124 13.61 -12.98 15.82
C SER A 124 12.55 -11.89 16.03
N PRO A 125 11.28 -12.26 16.24
CA PRO A 125 10.21 -11.32 16.57
C PRO A 125 10.57 -10.43 17.75
N ALA A 126 10.22 -9.14 17.65
CA ALA A 126 10.39 -8.21 18.76
C ALA A 126 9.51 -8.61 19.95
N LEU A 127 9.96 -8.29 21.16
CA LEU A 127 9.20 -8.51 22.39
C LEU A 127 8.46 -7.22 22.74
N PHE A 128 7.15 -7.22 22.51
CA PHE A 128 6.27 -6.11 22.87
C PHE A 128 5.84 -6.28 24.33
N ASN A 129 6.67 -5.79 25.25
CA ASN A 129 6.30 -5.75 26.66
C ASN A 129 5.45 -4.50 26.89
N ALA A 130 4.13 -4.68 27.06
CA ALA A 130 3.25 -3.57 27.37
C ALA A 130 3.74 -2.87 28.66
N PRO A 131 3.86 -1.53 28.69
CA PRO A 131 4.19 -0.82 29.91
C PRO A 131 3.08 -1.04 30.95
N GLU A 132 3.45 -0.96 32.23
CA GLU A 132 2.47 -1.02 33.29
C GLU A 132 1.47 0.14 33.11
N LYS A 133 0.18 -0.20 33.00
CA LYS A 133 -0.87 0.78 32.75
C LYS A 133 -0.92 1.79 33.90
N ASP A 134 -1.02 3.07 33.55
CA ASP A 134 -1.29 4.13 34.50
C ASP A 134 -2.69 3.90 35.07
N LYS A 135 -2.76 3.55 36.37
CA LYS A 135 -4.01 3.24 37.05
C LYS A 135 -4.57 4.51 37.62
N HIS A 136 -5.79 4.84 37.25
CA HIS A 136 -6.53 5.94 37.85
C HIS A 136 -7.31 5.45 39.07
N ASP A 137 -6.99 6.00 40.24
CA ASP A 137 -7.74 5.75 41.47
C ASP A 137 -8.84 6.80 41.66
N GLY A 138 -10.08 6.35 41.87
CA GLY A 138 -11.22 7.25 42.15
C GLY A 138 -12.22 7.37 40.99
N PRO A 139 -13.29 8.17 41.18
CA PRO A 139 -14.36 8.32 40.20
C PRO A 139 -13.90 9.14 39.00
N ILE A 140 -14.24 8.69 37.78
CA ILE A 140 -13.92 9.40 36.54
C ILE A 140 -14.71 10.71 36.46
N THR A 141 -14.03 11.86 36.49
CA THR A 141 -14.64 13.18 36.36
C THR A 141 -14.45 13.79 34.97
N MET A 142 -15.28 14.78 34.62
CA MET A 142 -15.12 15.51 33.34
C MET A 142 -13.77 16.24 33.23
N ASN A 143 -13.19 16.66 34.35
CA ASN A 143 -11.88 17.30 34.37
C ASN A 143 -10.76 16.30 34.05
N GLU A 144 -10.82 15.09 34.61
CA GLU A 144 -9.85 14.02 34.28
C GLU A 144 -9.91 13.62 32.80
N ILE A 145 -11.12 13.56 32.23
CA ILE A 145 -11.30 13.31 30.79
C ILE A 145 -10.64 14.44 29.98
N ALA A 146 -10.89 15.71 30.35
CA ALA A 146 -10.28 16.85 29.67
C ALA A 146 -8.75 16.84 29.78
N ASP A 147 -8.21 16.59 30.98
CA ASP A 147 -6.77 16.50 31.22
C ASP A 147 -6.12 15.38 30.40
N PHE A 148 -6.79 14.22 30.29
CA PHE A 148 -6.31 13.14 29.44
C PHE A 148 -6.31 13.51 27.96
N ILE A 149 -7.35 14.19 27.46
CA ILE A 149 -7.38 14.68 26.07
C ILE A 149 -6.23 15.66 25.82
N PHE A 150 -5.97 16.60 26.73
CA PHE A 150 -4.84 17.52 26.60
C PHE A 150 -3.50 16.79 26.63
N LYS A 151 -3.33 15.80 27.52
CA LYS A 151 -2.15 14.93 27.59
C LYS A 151 -1.96 14.18 26.27
N TYR A 152 -3.04 13.65 25.70
CA TYR A 152 -3.04 12.94 24.44
C TYR A 152 -2.58 13.82 23.28
N LEU A 153 -3.25 14.96 23.09
CA LEU A 153 -2.94 15.92 22.02
C LEU A 153 -1.52 16.50 22.12
N SER A 154 -1.00 16.65 23.34
CA SER A 154 0.35 17.17 23.57
C SER A 154 1.45 16.13 23.33
N SER A 155 1.09 14.84 23.38
CA SER A 155 2.04 13.72 23.28
C SER A 155 1.98 12.99 21.93
N ASP A 156 0.98 13.29 21.10
CA ASP A 156 0.86 12.70 19.77
C ASP A 156 2.06 13.10 18.89
N SER A 157 2.94 12.13 18.70
CA SER A 157 4.19 12.27 17.97
C SER A 157 4.42 11.12 17.00
N LEU A 158 3.40 10.29 16.75
CA LEU A 158 3.51 9.05 15.99
C LEU A 158 4.00 9.30 14.55
N GLY A 159 3.44 10.29 13.88
CA GLY A 159 3.86 10.67 12.53
C GLY A 159 5.30 11.18 12.48
N LEU A 160 5.74 11.96 13.47
CA LEU A 160 7.11 12.44 13.57
C LEU A 160 8.09 11.30 13.85
N LEU A 161 7.76 10.42 14.79
CA LEU A 161 8.55 9.25 15.15
C LEU A 161 8.71 8.30 13.96
N SER A 162 7.62 8.03 13.24
CA SER A 162 7.63 7.19 12.03
C SER A 162 8.55 7.75 10.94
N ARG A 163 8.49 9.07 10.68
CA ARG A 163 9.41 9.72 9.73
C ARG A 163 10.86 9.66 10.18
N ARG A 164 11.12 9.87 11.48
CA ARG A 164 12.47 9.74 12.05
C ARG A 164 13.00 8.31 11.95
N HIS A 165 12.15 7.32 12.18
CA HIS A 165 12.48 5.90 12.05
C HIS A 165 12.92 5.57 10.63
N ILE A 166 12.13 5.95 9.61
CA ILE A 166 12.48 5.72 8.19
C ILE A 166 13.83 6.36 7.86
N ALA A 167 14.07 7.60 8.28
CA ALA A 167 15.35 8.27 8.05
C ALA A 167 16.50 7.58 8.79
N CYS A 168 16.27 7.10 10.02
CA CYS A 168 17.25 6.35 10.81
C CYS A 168 17.62 5.03 10.13
N CYS A 169 16.64 4.26 9.66
CA CYS A 169 16.83 3.03 8.91
C CYS A 169 17.61 3.27 7.61
N ALA A 170 17.37 4.38 6.92
CA ALA A 170 18.11 4.74 5.71
C ALA A 170 19.59 5.11 5.97
N ILE A 171 19.95 5.49 7.20
CA ILE A 171 21.31 5.86 7.61
C ILE A 171 22.06 4.66 8.20
N TYR A 172 21.44 3.94 9.13
CA TYR A 172 22.10 2.89 9.93
C TYR A 172 21.64 1.47 9.60
N GLY A 173 20.50 1.33 8.90
CA GLY A 173 19.83 0.04 8.66
C GLY A 173 18.69 -0.22 9.65
N PRO A 174 17.73 -1.09 9.29
CA PRO A 174 16.56 -1.38 10.13
C PRO A 174 16.89 -2.19 11.38
N SER A 175 17.98 -2.97 11.37
CA SER A 175 18.41 -3.81 12.50
C SER A 175 19.37 -3.11 13.46
N ASP A 176 19.73 -1.84 13.19
CA ASP A 176 20.57 -1.04 14.09
C ASP A 176 19.83 -0.72 15.39
N ALA A 177 20.57 -0.63 16.51
CA ALA A 177 20.00 -0.35 17.82
C ALA A 177 19.20 0.96 17.87
N LYS A 178 19.63 2.00 17.15
CA LYS A 178 18.91 3.29 17.09
C LYS A 178 17.58 3.15 16.35
N SER A 179 17.56 2.40 15.25
CA SER A 179 16.35 2.10 14.48
C SER A 179 15.38 1.31 15.34
N CYS A 180 15.84 0.23 15.99
CA CYS A 180 15.03 -0.57 16.91
C CYS A 180 14.51 0.23 18.10
N GLN A 181 15.29 1.17 18.66
CA GLN A 181 14.84 2.03 19.75
C GLN A 181 13.69 2.97 19.30
N LEU A 182 13.77 3.53 18.09
CA LEU A 182 12.67 4.30 17.52
C LEU A 182 11.44 3.43 17.24
N ALA A 183 11.63 2.20 16.73
CA ALA A 183 10.56 1.24 16.54
C ALA A 183 9.83 0.92 17.86
N GLN A 184 10.58 0.71 18.95
CA GLN A 184 9.99 0.51 20.27
C GLN A 184 9.20 1.73 20.73
N THR A 185 9.76 2.94 20.56
CA THR A 185 9.09 4.19 20.94
C THR A 185 7.78 4.38 20.15
N ILE A 186 7.75 3.96 18.87
CA ILE A 186 6.55 3.98 18.04
C ILE A 186 5.50 3.00 18.59
N SER A 187 5.90 1.78 18.95
CA SER A 187 5.00 0.81 19.59
C SER A 187 4.40 1.37 20.88
N ASP A 188 5.22 1.95 21.75
CA ASP A 188 4.76 2.56 23.01
C ASP A 188 3.79 3.73 22.73
N ALA A 189 4.02 4.50 21.66
CA ALA A 189 3.15 5.60 21.25
C ALA A 189 1.78 5.12 20.76
N VAL A 190 1.70 3.98 20.07
CA VAL A 190 0.44 3.36 19.64
C VAL A 190 -0.38 2.87 20.84
N ASP A 191 0.29 2.35 21.87
CA ASP A 191 -0.37 1.85 23.08
C ASP A 191 -0.63 2.93 24.13
N PHE A 192 -0.10 4.14 23.98
CA PHE A 192 -0.31 5.24 24.91
C PHE A 192 -1.80 5.54 25.21
N PRO A 193 -2.73 5.57 24.24
CA PRO A 193 -4.16 5.73 24.53
C PRO A 193 -4.74 4.64 25.44
N LYS A 194 -4.19 3.42 25.35
CA LYS A 194 -4.65 2.24 26.11
C LYS A 194 -3.99 2.14 27.49
N THR A 195 -2.76 2.65 27.61
CA THR A 195 -1.91 2.49 28.80
C THR A 195 -1.84 3.75 29.65
N GLY A 196 -2.13 4.92 29.09
CA GLY A 196 -1.97 6.23 29.76
C GLY A 196 -0.52 6.70 29.89
N VAL A 197 0.46 5.90 29.47
CA VAL A 197 1.90 6.18 29.59
C VAL A 197 2.44 6.79 28.29
N ALA A 198 2.83 8.05 28.32
CA ALA A 198 3.37 8.73 27.15
C ALA A 198 4.76 8.17 26.77
N PRO A 199 5.05 7.98 25.47
CA PRO A 199 6.33 7.44 25.02
C PRO A 199 7.47 8.41 25.32
N LYS A 200 8.62 7.88 25.74
CA LYS A 200 9.84 8.67 25.97
C LYS A 200 10.60 8.81 24.66
N VAL A 201 10.39 9.93 23.95
CA VAL A 201 11.05 10.20 22.68
C VAL A 201 12.58 10.27 22.85
N PRO A 202 13.37 9.42 22.15
CA PRO A 202 14.82 9.47 22.20
C PRO A 202 15.37 10.81 21.69
N THR A 203 16.16 11.49 22.52
CA THR A 203 16.77 12.81 22.23
C THR A 203 18.20 12.70 21.71
N ASP A 204 18.83 11.55 21.92
CA ASP A 204 20.18 11.19 21.48
C ASP A 204 20.22 10.83 19.99
N ILE A 205 19.11 10.34 19.43
CA ILE A 205 19.01 10.00 18.00
C ILE A 205 18.67 11.25 17.17
N LYS A 206 19.71 11.99 16.75
CA LYS A 206 19.55 13.17 15.90
C LYS A 206 19.63 12.82 14.41
N ILE A 207 18.64 13.28 13.65
CA ILE A 207 18.56 13.14 12.19
C ILE A 207 18.68 14.52 11.56
N ASP A 208 19.91 14.89 11.18
CA ASP A 208 20.21 16.20 10.61
C ASP A 208 20.14 16.22 9.08
N LYS A 209 20.31 15.05 8.44
CA LYS A 209 20.17 14.84 7.00
C LYS A 209 19.13 13.75 6.74
N TYR A 210 18.31 13.95 5.72
CA TYR A 210 17.25 13.01 5.36
C TYR A 210 17.57 12.28 4.06
N PRO A 211 17.14 11.03 3.88
CA PRO A 211 17.32 10.36 2.61
C PRO A 211 16.54 11.10 1.51
N ASP A 212 17.10 11.09 0.30
CA ASP A 212 16.58 11.74 -0.90
C ASP A 212 15.13 11.40 -1.21
N PHE A 213 14.73 10.14 -1.03
CA PHE A 213 13.35 9.69 -1.27
C PHE A 213 12.29 10.28 -0.33
N MET A 214 12.68 10.92 0.79
CA MET A 214 11.74 11.56 1.71
C MET A 214 11.40 13.02 1.34
N GLU A 215 12.13 13.62 0.39
CA GLU A 215 11.89 14.96 -0.16
C GLU A 215 11.59 16.06 0.89
N VAL A 216 12.31 16.02 2.02
CA VAL A 216 12.06 16.97 3.13
C VAL A 216 12.51 18.37 2.73
N LYS A 217 11.53 19.27 2.54
CA LYS A 217 11.77 20.68 2.22
C LYS A 217 12.62 21.35 3.30
N ASN A 218 13.55 22.21 2.88
CA ASN A 218 14.42 23.01 3.77
C ASN A 218 15.35 22.20 4.69
N LYS A 219 15.60 20.92 4.40
CA LYS A 219 16.57 20.08 5.10
C LYS A 219 17.59 19.53 4.10
N PRO A 220 18.85 19.35 4.51
CA PRO A 220 19.84 18.70 3.66
C PRO A 220 19.44 17.24 3.42
N SER A 221 19.58 16.80 2.17
CA SER A 221 19.34 15.42 1.78
C SER A 221 20.64 14.68 1.47
N PHE A 222 20.59 13.35 1.47
CA PHE A 222 21.66 12.50 0.98
C PHE A 222 21.10 11.40 0.08
N GLU A 223 21.90 10.90 -0.85
CA GLU A 223 21.54 9.76 -1.68
C GLU A 223 21.47 8.49 -0.83
N SER A 224 20.27 7.95 -0.60
CA SER A 224 20.14 6.75 0.23
C SER A 224 20.61 5.50 -0.54
N PRO A 225 21.47 4.65 0.08
CA PRO A 225 21.87 3.37 -0.50
C PRO A 225 20.81 2.27 -0.30
N SER A 226 19.72 2.56 0.42
CA SER A 226 18.63 1.60 0.63
C SER A 226 17.90 1.26 -0.66
N SER A 227 17.18 0.14 -0.67
CA SER A 227 16.31 -0.24 -1.79
C SER A 227 15.32 0.86 -2.15
N LEU A 228 14.73 1.54 -1.16
CA LEU A 228 13.84 2.69 -1.37
C LEU A 228 14.53 3.84 -2.10
N GLY A 229 15.77 4.18 -1.70
CA GLY A 229 16.54 5.22 -2.39
C GLY A 229 16.82 4.88 -3.84
N VAL A 230 17.28 3.66 -4.11
CA VAL A 230 17.57 3.20 -5.48
C VAL A 230 16.30 3.25 -6.34
N MET A 231 15.20 2.70 -5.84
CA MET A 231 13.91 2.71 -6.56
C MET A 231 13.41 4.13 -6.81
N TYR A 232 13.47 5.01 -5.80
CA TYR A 232 13.08 6.41 -5.94
C TYR A 232 13.82 7.11 -7.08
N ARG A 233 15.15 6.95 -7.16
CA ARG A 233 15.94 7.61 -8.21
C ARG A 233 15.59 7.08 -9.60
N GLN A 234 15.42 5.76 -9.74
CA GLN A 234 15.00 5.14 -11.01
C GLN A 234 13.61 5.63 -11.44
N ILE A 235 12.63 5.64 -10.53
CA ILE A 235 11.27 6.11 -10.82
C ILE A 235 11.29 7.60 -11.17
N LYS A 236 12.07 8.40 -10.43
CA LYS A 236 12.21 9.83 -10.68
C LYS A 236 12.80 10.11 -12.05
N GLU A 237 13.80 9.35 -12.48
CA GLU A 237 14.41 9.48 -13.82
C GLU A 237 13.39 9.18 -14.92
N VAL A 238 12.69 8.05 -14.83
CA VAL A 238 11.62 7.69 -15.78
C VAL A 238 10.55 8.77 -15.84
N TRP A 239 10.14 9.28 -14.68
CA TRP A 239 9.12 10.32 -14.60
C TRP A 239 9.59 11.64 -15.23
N GLN A 240 10.86 12.03 -15.05
CA GLN A 240 11.41 13.22 -15.70
C GLN A 240 11.41 13.09 -17.23
N ILE A 241 11.79 11.92 -17.75
CA ILE A 241 11.75 11.64 -19.20
C ILE A 241 10.31 11.76 -19.71
N HIS A 242 9.37 11.10 -19.04
CA HIS A 242 7.96 11.14 -19.39
C HIS A 242 7.39 12.57 -19.38
N SER A 243 7.62 13.33 -18.30
CA SER A 243 7.17 14.73 -18.21
C SER A 243 7.81 15.63 -19.28
N SER A 244 9.07 15.38 -19.66
CA SER A 244 9.72 16.13 -20.75
C SER A 244 9.11 15.81 -22.11
N TRP A 245 8.74 14.55 -22.34
CA TRP A 245 8.05 14.10 -23.55
C TRP A 245 6.67 14.73 -23.71
N ILE A 246 5.86 14.71 -22.64
CA ILE A 246 4.53 15.33 -22.64
C ILE A 246 4.65 16.82 -22.99
N LYS A 247 5.52 17.57 -22.30
CA LYS A 247 5.74 18.99 -22.58
C LYS A 247 6.20 19.25 -24.02
N LYS A 248 7.02 18.34 -24.58
CA LYS A 248 7.45 18.45 -25.97
C LYS A 248 6.27 18.25 -26.93
N MET A 249 5.42 17.25 -26.69
CA MET A 249 4.23 16.98 -27.50
C MET A 249 3.24 18.15 -27.50
N GLU A 250 3.07 18.85 -26.37
CA GLU A 250 2.21 20.06 -26.29
C GLU A 250 2.71 21.21 -27.19
N THR A 251 4.01 21.27 -27.45
CA THR A 251 4.64 22.33 -28.26
C THR A 251 4.93 21.92 -29.70
N GLU A 252 4.81 20.64 -30.04
CA GLU A 252 5.05 20.14 -31.38
C GLU A 252 3.88 20.53 -32.30
N GLN A 253 4.18 21.25 -33.38
CA GLN A 253 3.22 21.44 -34.46
C GLN A 253 2.95 20.08 -35.10
N ILE A 254 1.70 19.63 -35.02
CA ILE A 254 1.25 18.39 -35.65
C ILE A 254 1.27 18.60 -37.17
N HIS A 255 2.13 17.86 -37.86
CA HIS A 255 2.19 17.84 -39.31
C HIS A 255 1.47 16.59 -39.82
N VAL A 256 0.46 16.77 -40.66
CA VAL A 256 -0.21 15.64 -41.31
C VAL A 256 0.76 15.05 -42.33
N ASP A 257 1.16 13.79 -42.12
CA ASP A 257 1.96 13.07 -43.09
C ASP A 257 1.08 12.74 -44.32
N PRO A 258 1.41 13.28 -45.51
CA PRO A 258 0.57 13.12 -46.70
C PRO A 258 0.34 11.66 -47.11
N ARG A 259 1.16 10.72 -46.64
CA ARG A 259 1.00 9.28 -46.91
C ARG A 259 -0.22 8.67 -46.23
N PHE A 260 -0.73 9.30 -45.16
CA PHE A 260 -1.98 8.88 -44.51
C PHE A 260 -3.22 9.53 -45.14
N LEU A 261 -3.05 10.45 -46.08
CA LEU A 261 -4.17 11.07 -46.79
C LEU A 261 -4.60 10.21 -47.98
N ILE A 262 -5.77 9.57 -47.83
CA ILE A 262 -6.38 8.76 -48.88
C ILE A 262 -7.20 9.68 -49.80
N PRO A 263 -7.15 9.53 -51.13
CA PRO A 263 -7.99 10.32 -52.04
C PRO A 263 -9.47 10.29 -51.62
N GLY A 264 -10.10 11.46 -51.54
CA GLY A 264 -11.49 11.60 -51.09
C GLY A 264 -11.68 11.74 -49.57
N TYR A 265 -10.61 11.78 -48.76
CA TYR A 265 -10.73 11.95 -47.31
C TYR A 265 -11.48 13.23 -46.90
N GLN A 266 -11.44 14.28 -47.73
CA GLN A 266 -12.00 15.60 -47.42
C GLN A 266 -13.49 15.53 -47.10
N GLN A 267 -14.23 14.60 -47.70
CA GLN A 267 -15.67 14.44 -47.46
C GLN A 267 -16.00 13.94 -46.04
N TYR A 268 -15.02 13.35 -45.33
CA TYR A 268 -15.19 12.81 -43.99
C TYR A 268 -14.65 13.74 -42.89
N VAL A 269 -13.98 14.85 -43.24
CA VAL A 269 -13.32 15.73 -42.28
C VAL A 269 -14.32 16.37 -41.32
N ASP A 270 -15.43 16.90 -41.85
CA ASP A 270 -16.45 17.57 -41.02
C ASP A 270 -17.12 16.59 -40.05
N GLN A 271 -17.35 15.34 -40.48
CA GLN A 271 -17.93 14.30 -39.64
C GLN A 271 -16.94 13.83 -38.57
N ALA A 272 -15.67 13.62 -38.96
CA ALA A 272 -14.61 13.25 -38.03
C ALA A 272 -14.38 14.32 -36.94
N ASP A 273 -14.50 15.60 -37.29
CA ASP A 273 -14.42 16.70 -36.31
C ASP A 273 -15.59 16.66 -35.31
N GLN A 274 -16.82 16.44 -35.79
CA GLN A 274 -17.99 16.28 -34.90
C GLN A 274 -17.85 15.08 -33.96
N ASP A 275 -17.36 13.95 -34.47
CA ASP A 275 -17.13 12.75 -33.66
C ASP A 275 -16.01 12.93 -32.66
N TYR A 276 -14.94 13.63 -33.03
CA TYR A 276 -13.86 14.01 -32.13
C TYR A 276 -14.35 14.94 -31.01
N GLN A 277 -15.13 15.98 -31.34
CA GLN A 277 -15.69 16.89 -30.35
C GLN A 277 -16.59 16.16 -29.36
N TYR A 278 -17.42 15.22 -29.85
CA TYR A 278 -18.24 14.37 -28.99
C TYR A 278 -17.40 13.49 -28.06
N TYR A 279 -16.40 12.79 -28.61
CA TYR A 279 -15.48 11.97 -27.83
C TYR A 279 -14.78 12.80 -26.76
N SER A 280 -14.19 13.93 -27.14
CA SER A 280 -13.46 14.82 -26.25
C SER A 280 -14.36 15.35 -25.13
N SER A 281 -15.60 15.74 -25.43
CA SER A 281 -16.57 16.16 -24.42
C SER A 281 -16.89 15.05 -23.41
N LYS A 282 -17.09 13.81 -23.89
CA LYS A 282 -17.36 12.65 -23.03
C LYS A 282 -16.17 12.28 -22.16
N ILE A 283 -14.97 12.23 -22.72
CA ILE A 283 -13.73 11.99 -21.98
C ILE A 283 -13.55 13.03 -20.89
N ASN A 284 -13.65 14.32 -21.21
CA ASN A 284 -13.53 15.40 -20.22
C ASN A 284 -14.58 15.29 -19.11
N THR A 285 -15.79 14.83 -19.43
CA THR A 285 -16.84 14.58 -18.43
C THR A 285 -16.46 13.44 -17.48
N ILE A 286 -15.95 12.32 -18.00
CA ILE A 286 -15.48 11.19 -17.19
C ILE A 286 -14.32 11.63 -16.30
N ILE A 287 -13.31 12.31 -16.87
CA ILE A 287 -12.16 12.85 -16.13
C ILE A 287 -12.64 13.74 -14.96
N LEU A 288 -13.60 14.63 -15.20
CA LEU A 288 -14.14 15.51 -14.16
C LEU A 288 -14.93 14.76 -13.07
N ILE A 289 -15.80 13.81 -13.45
CA ILE A 289 -16.62 13.03 -12.51
C ILE A 289 -15.73 12.21 -11.58
N TYR A 290 -14.67 11.61 -12.12
CA TYR A 290 -13.78 10.70 -11.41
C TYR A 290 -12.51 11.39 -10.87
N ASN A 291 -12.43 12.73 -10.99
CA ASN A 291 -11.31 13.55 -10.53
C ASN A 291 -9.94 13.04 -11.04
N LEU A 292 -9.87 12.74 -12.33
CA LEU A 292 -8.65 12.29 -13.01
C LEU A 292 -7.84 13.49 -13.50
N ALA A 293 -6.53 13.34 -13.62
CA ALA A 293 -5.67 14.40 -14.13
C ALA A 293 -5.82 14.57 -15.65
N ASP A 294 -5.91 13.47 -16.39
CA ASP A 294 -5.96 13.44 -17.86
C ASP A 294 -6.56 12.13 -18.40
N GLU A 295 -6.67 12.04 -19.73
CA GLU A 295 -7.16 10.85 -20.43
C GLU A 295 -6.23 9.64 -20.25
N TYR A 296 -4.93 9.88 -20.01
CA TYR A 296 -3.96 8.81 -19.82
C TYR A 296 -4.24 8.04 -18.52
N GLU A 297 -4.57 8.73 -17.43
CA GLU A 297 -5.00 8.08 -16.19
C GLU A 297 -6.24 7.22 -16.38
N LEU A 298 -7.21 7.71 -17.16
CA LEU A 298 -8.44 6.97 -17.48
C LEU A 298 -8.14 5.69 -18.27
N ILE A 299 -7.30 5.78 -19.31
CA ILE A 299 -6.96 4.64 -20.18
C ILE A 299 -6.15 3.59 -19.43
N THR A 300 -5.20 4.03 -18.60
CA THR A 300 -4.30 3.14 -17.88
C THR A 300 -4.88 2.64 -16.55
N ALA A 301 -6.01 3.21 -16.12
CA ALA A 301 -6.58 3.03 -14.78
C ALA A 301 -5.55 3.32 -13.66
N TYR A 302 -4.61 4.23 -13.94
CA TYR A 302 -3.53 4.58 -13.03
C TYR A 302 -3.70 6.00 -12.53
N HIS A 303 -4.15 6.14 -11.28
CA HIS A 303 -4.42 7.44 -10.66
C HIS A 303 -3.17 8.04 -10.01
N SER A 304 -2.83 9.29 -10.35
CA SER A 304 -1.75 10.02 -9.68
C SER A 304 -2.17 10.61 -8.33
N CYS A 305 -3.47 10.80 -8.06
CA CYS A 305 -3.96 11.37 -6.80
C CYS A 305 -3.66 10.51 -5.56
N THR A 306 -3.50 11.19 -4.41
CA THR A 306 -3.12 10.60 -3.12
C THR A 306 -4.29 9.89 -2.41
N GLU A 307 -3.97 8.88 -1.59
CA GLU A 307 -4.90 7.97 -0.87
C GLU A 307 -6.02 8.66 -0.04
N VAL A 308 -5.89 9.95 0.28
CA VAL A 308 -6.90 10.69 1.06
C VAL A 308 -8.19 10.96 0.25
N GLU A 309 -8.13 10.90 -1.08
CA GLU A 309 -9.29 11.10 -1.97
C GLU A 309 -9.84 9.78 -2.55
N LEU A 310 -9.17 8.65 -2.32
CA LEU A 310 -9.51 7.32 -2.84
C LEU A 310 -10.51 6.53 -1.98
N LYS A 311 -11.29 7.20 -1.11
CA LYS A 311 -12.28 6.52 -0.25
C LYS A 311 -13.40 5.78 -0.99
N ASN A 312 -13.42 5.79 -2.32
CA ASN A 312 -14.30 4.96 -3.14
C ASN A 312 -13.46 4.12 -4.10
N ASN A 313 -13.07 2.91 -3.67
CA ASN A 313 -12.37 1.92 -4.50
C ASN A 313 -13.16 1.46 -5.75
N ASP A 314 -14.41 1.92 -5.92
CA ASP A 314 -15.22 1.68 -7.12
C ASP A 314 -14.97 2.70 -8.25
N SER A 315 -14.24 3.80 -8.02
CA SER A 315 -14.09 4.87 -9.03
C SER A 315 -13.22 4.47 -10.24
N ALA A 316 -12.14 3.72 -10.01
CA ALA A 316 -11.19 3.33 -11.05
C ALA A 316 -11.77 2.32 -12.04
N GLU A 317 -12.35 1.23 -11.54
CA GLU A 317 -12.98 0.21 -12.38
C GLU A 317 -14.22 0.75 -13.09
N THR A 318 -15.03 1.57 -12.41
CA THR A 318 -16.24 2.16 -13.01
C THR A 318 -15.89 3.17 -14.09
N SER A 319 -14.90 4.05 -13.85
CA SER A 319 -14.44 5.00 -14.87
C SER A 319 -13.86 4.29 -16.09
N PHE A 320 -13.05 3.24 -15.89
CA PHE A 320 -12.54 2.43 -16.98
C PHE A 320 -13.65 1.70 -17.75
N LEU A 321 -14.69 1.21 -17.06
CA LEU A 321 -15.83 0.58 -17.69
C LEU A 321 -16.63 1.58 -18.54
N GLU A 322 -16.88 2.79 -18.04
CA GLU A 322 -17.50 3.87 -18.80
C GLU A 322 -16.69 4.25 -20.04
N PHE A 323 -15.36 4.34 -19.90
CA PHE A 323 -14.45 4.55 -21.03
C PHE A 323 -14.58 3.44 -22.07
N ARG A 324 -14.67 2.17 -21.65
CA ARG A 324 -14.88 1.04 -22.58
C ARG A 324 -16.24 1.10 -23.29
N CYS A 325 -17.28 1.58 -22.61
CA CYS A 325 -18.58 1.81 -23.23
C CYS A 325 -18.51 2.92 -24.28
N LEU A 326 -17.86 4.04 -23.96
CA LEU A 326 -17.61 5.12 -24.91
C LEU A 326 -16.81 4.63 -26.13
N LEU A 327 -15.76 3.82 -25.94
CA LEU A 327 -15.00 3.22 -27.04
C LEU A 327 -15.88 2.35 -27.95
N ARG A 328 -16.83 1.59 -27.39
CA ARG A 328 -17.78 0.79 -28.19
C ARG A 328 -18.72 1.69 -28.99
N GLU A 329 -19.23 2.75 -28.37
CA GLU A 329 -20.09 3.74 -29.02
C GLU A 329 -19.36 4.43 -30.17
N MET A 330 -18.13 4.92 -29.94
CA MET A 330 -17.32 5.56 -30.98
C MET A 330 -17.02 4.61 -32.15
N ARG A 331 -16.79 3.32 -31.89
CA ARG A 331 -16.64 2.32 -32.96
C ARG A 331 -17.91 2.15 -33.77
N GLN A 332 -19.09 2.21 -33.14
CA GLN A 332 -20.37 2.14 -33.84
C GLN A 332 -20.60 3.39 -34.68
N ARG A 333 -20.33 4.58 -34.15
CA ARG A 333 -20.44 5.85 -34.89
C ARG A 333 -19.53 5.85 -36.11
N PHE A 334 -18.27 5.43 -35.94
CA PHE A 334 -17.33 5.28 -37.06
C PHE A 334 -17.78 4.27 -38.13
N ALA A 335 -18.42 3.16 -37.72
CA ALA A 335 -18.86 2.11 -38.65
C ALA A 335 -20.21 2.41 -39.33
N ALA A 336 -21.03 3.28 -38.75
CA ALA A 336 -22.36 3.62 -39.28
C ALA A 336 -22.29 4.34 -40.63
N ASP A 337 -21.18 5.02 -40.93
CA ASP A 337 -20.97 5.81 -42.14
C ASP A 337 -20.31 5.02 -43.31
N GLN A 338 -20.16 3.68 -43.17
CA GLN A 338 -19.66 2.79 -44.24
C GLN A 338 -20.76 2.00 -44.99
N LEU A 339 -22.03 2.35 -44.78
CA LEU A 339 -23.21 1.83 -45.50
C LEU A 339 -23.86 2.97 -46.29
#